data_AF-A0A0C2M086-F1
#
_entry.id   AF-A0A0C2M086-F1
#
_cell.length_a   1.000
_cell.length_b   1.000
_cell.length_c   1.000
_cell.angle_alpha   90.00
_cell.angle_beta   90.00
_cell.angle_gamma   90.00
#
_symmetry.space_group_name_H-M   'P 1'
#
loop_
_entity.id
_entity.type
_entity.pdbx_description
1 polymer ?
#
loop_
_entity_poly.entity_id
_entity_poly.type
_entity_poly.pdbx_seq_one_letter_code
_entity_poly.pdbx_strand_id
1 'polypeptide(L)'
;MKELIKYLRDRGLVEEALLLSKGSHVLNLSYNKMDKLKIKEVMEFLKTNTIITTLNLFMNKIDNIEAVEIAEVLKKIILLRILI
;
A
#
# COMPACT_ATOMS: atom_id res chain seq x y z
N MET A 1 -10.21 -4.31 -3.72
CA MET A 1 -10.43 -3.72 -2.37
C MET A 1 -10.70 -4.75 -1.28
N LYS A 2 -11.72 -5.63 -1.40
CA LYS A 2 -12.01 -6.66 -0.37
C LYS A 2 -10.79 -7.54 -0.05
N GLU A 3 -10.06 -8.00 -1.08
CA GLU A 3 -8.85 -8.82 -0.90
C GLU A 3 -7.72 -8.07 -0.19
N LEU A 4 -7.51 -6.77 -0.50
CA LEU A 4 -6.54 -5.95 0.22
C LEU A 4 -6.91 -5.82 1.71
N ILE A 5 -8.18 -5.55 2.01
CA ILE A 5 -8.65 -5.47 3.41
C ILE A 5 -8.42 -6.79 4.15
N LYS A 6 -8.69 -7.92 3.50
CA LYS A 6 -8.43 -9.25 4.07
C LYS A 6 -6.93 -9.47 4.30
N TYR A 7 -6.09 -9.19 3.30
CA TYR A 7 -4.63 -9.27 3.41
C TYR A 7 -4.10 -8.46 4.60
N LEU A 8 -4.58 -7.23 4.77
CA LEU A 8 -4.17 -6.36 5.88
C LEU A 8 -4.54 -6.99 7.24
N ARG A 9 -5.76 -7.53 7.37
CA ARG A 9 -6.17 -8.25 8.60
C ARG A 9 -5.27 -9.45 8.88
N ASP A 10 -5.00 -10.26 7.86
CA ASP A 10 -4.18 -11.47 7.98
C ASP A 10 -2.72 -11.15 8.35
N ARG A 11 -2.24 -9.94 8.04
CA ARG A 11 -0.91 -9.43 8.39
C ARG A 11 -0.87 -8.63 9.70
N GLY A 12 -1.98 -8.55 10.43
CA GLY A 12 -2.07 -7.82 11.70
C GLY A 12 -2.25 -6.30 11.57
N LEU A 13 -2.43 -5.79 10.35
CA LEU A 13 -2.71 -4.38 10.03
C LEU A 13 -4.21 -4.09 10.19
N VAL A 14 -4.72 -4.37 11.39
CA VAL A 14 -6.17 -4.40 11.67
C VAL A 14 -6.78 -3.01 11.58
N GLU A 15 -6.04 -1.97 11.99
CA GLU A 15 -6.50 -0.58 11.95
C GLU A 15 -6.65 -0.09 10.50
N GLU A 16 -5.66 -0.31 9.65
CA GLU A 16 -5.68 0.04 8.24
C GLU A 16 -6.82 -0.68 7.52
N ALA A 17 -6.99 -1.97 7.80
CA ALA A 17 -8.09 -2.75 7.25
C ALA A 17 -9.46 -2.19 7.66
N LEU A 18 -9.60 -1.77 8.92
CA LEU A 18 -10.83 -1.15 9.42
C LEU A 18 -11.08 0.20 8.74
N LEU A 19 -10.08 1.06 8.65
CA LEU A 19 -10.19 2.37 8.02
C LEU A 19 -10.58 2.25 6.54
N LEU A 20 -9.93 1.37 5.78
CA LEU A 20 -10.29 1.11 4.38
C LEU A 20 -11.71 0.55 4.27
N SER A 21 -12.14 -0.33 5.19
CA SER A 21 -13.52 -0.84 5.19
C SER A 21 -14.57 0.25 5.45
N LYS A 22 -14.18 1.36 6.08
CA LYS A 22 -15.01 2.54 6.32
C LYS A 22 -14.89 3.60 5.21
N GLY A 23 -14.22 3.29 4.09
CA GLY A 23 -14.08 4.21 2.96
C GLY A 23 -12.92 5.20 3.11
N SER A 24 -11.93 4.92 3.96
CA SER A 24 -10.68 5.67 3.95
C SER A 24 -10.00 5.57 2.58
N HIS A 25 -9.40 6.68 2.14
CA HIS A 25 -8.59 6.77 0.93
C HIS A 25 -7.09 6.74 1.26
N VAL A 26 -6.74 6.56 2.53
CA VAL A 26 -5.37 6.52 3.04
C VAL A 26 -5.04 5.11 3.52
N LEU A 27 -3.94 4.56 3.01
CA LEU A 27 -3.33 3.33 3.48
C LEU A 27 -2.00 3.68 4.16
N ASN A 28 -1.93 3.55 5.49
CA ASN A 28 -0.71 3.84 6.24
C ASN A 28 0.02 2.54 6.58
N LEU A 29 1.17 2.31 5.95
CA LEU A 29 2.05 1.17 6.21
C LEU A 29 3.39 1.63 6.81
N SER A 30 3.48 2.84 7.34
CA SER A 30 4.70 3.34 7.97
C SER A 30 5.15 2.43 9.11
N TYR A 31 6.46 2.25 9.31
CA TYR A 31 7.03 1.45 10.40
C TYR A 31 6.61 -0.04 10.44
N ASN A 32 6.08 -0.60 9.36
CA ASN A 32 5.56 -1.98 9.34
C ASN A 32 6.60 -3.05 8.92
N LYS A 33 7.89 -2.69 8.90
CA LYS A 33 8.99 -3.58 8.46
C LYS A 33 8.61 -4.25 7.13
N MET A 34 8.17 -3.43 6.18
CA MET A 34 7.85 -3.86 4.83
C MET A 34 9.16 -4.31 4.17
N ASP A 35 9.22 -5.58 3.80
CA ASP A 35 10.28 -6.13 2.98
C ASP A 35 9.84 -6.12 1.51
N LYS A 36 10.77 -6.50 0.63
CA LYS A 36 10.52 -6.62 -0.81
C LYS A 36 9.24 -7.37 -1.17
N LEU A 37 8.99 -8.50 -0.50
CA LEU A 37 7.84 -9.35 -0.80
C LEU A 37 6.54 -8.62 -0.42
N LYS A 38 6.49 -8.02 0.76
CA LYS A 38 5.33 -7.26 1.23
C LYS A 38 5.05 -6.03 0.36
N ILE A 39 6.08 -5.28 -0.02
CA ILE A 39 5.92 -4.13 -0.93
C ILE A 39 5.28 -4.60 -2.24
N LYS A 40 5.83 -5.66 -2.84
CA LYS A 40 5.32 -6.24 -4.09
C LYS A 40 3.86 -6.68 -3.97
N GLU A 41 3.49 -7.40 -2.91
CA GLU A 41 2.12 -7.82 -2.67
C GLU A 41 1.16 -6.62 -2.58
N VAL A 42 1.52 -5.58 -1.83
CA VAL A 42 0.71 -4.35 -1.72
C VAL A 42 0.60 -3.64 -3.06
N MET A 43 1.70 -3.54 -3.81
CA MET A 43 1.71 -2.93 -5.14
C MET A 43 0.76 -3.65 -6.10
N GLU A 44 0.67 -4.99 -6.04
CA GLU A 44 -0.25 -5.76 -6.87
C GLU A 44 -1.72 -5.41 -6.59
N PHE A 45 -2.09 -5.25 -5.32
CA PHE A 45 -3.43 -4.76 -4.96
C PHE A 45 -3.70 -3.35 -5.47
N LEU A 46 -2.67 -2.49 -5.46
CA LEU A 46 -2.82 -1.10 -5.89
C LEU A 46 -2.92 -0.94 -7.41
N LYS A 47 -2.36 -1.85 -8.23
CA LYS A 47 -2.51 -1.80 -9.70
C LYS A 47 -3.95 -1.74 -10.19
N THR A 48 -4.89 -2.29 -9.42
CA THR A 48 -6.34 -2.29 -9.73
C THR A 48 -7.14 -1.39 -8.79
N ASN A 49 -6.47 -0.62 -7.93
CA ASN A 49 -7.11 0.26 -6.98
C ASN A 49 -7.64 1.54 -7.66
N THR A 50 -8.86 1.92 -7.31
CA THR A 50 -9.52 3.15 -7.77
C THR A 50 -9.83 4.14 -6.64
N ILE A 51 -9.54 3.79 -5.38
CA ILE A 51 -9.99 4.54 -4.19
C ILE A 51 -8.83 5.11 -3.38
N ILE A 52 -7.79 4.31 -3.08
CA ILE A 52 -6.66 4.79 -2.28
C ILE A 52 -5.94 5.91 -3.05
N THR A 53 -5.85 7.08 -2.43
CA THR A 53 -5.17 8.27 -2.97
C THR A 53 -3.90 8.61 -2.20
N THR A 54 -3.70 8.04 -1.01
CA THR A 54 -2.48 8.22 -0.22
C THR A 54 -1.98 6.88 0.30
N LEU A 55 -0.72 6.56 0.02
CA LEU A 55 0.00 5.44 0.61
C LEU A 55 1.20 5.97 1.40
N ASN A 56 1.29 5.64 2.68
CA ASN A 56 2.43 5.98 3.51
C ASN A 56 3.30 4.74 3.75
N LEU A 57 4.56 4.80 3.34
CA LEU A 57 5.58 3.76 3.49
C LEU A 57 6.76 4.26 4.34
N PHE A 58 6.62 5.39 5.04
CA PHE A 58 7.67 6.00 5.83
C PHE A 58 8.33 5.03 6.81
N MET A 59 9.66 5.11 6.93
CA MET A 59 10.48 4.24 7.77
C MET A 59 10.30 2.74 7.49
N ASN A 60 10.12 2.37 6.22
CA ASN A 60 10.34 1.02 5.74
C ASN A 60 11.67 0.91 4.98
N LYS A 61 12.20 -0.31 4.88
CA LYS A 61 13.37 -0.58 4.03
C LYS A 61 12.91 -0.72 2.59
N ILE A 62 13.05 0.37 1.82
CA ILE A 62 12.76 0.41 0.39
C ILE A 62 14.08 0.70 -0.32
N ASP A 63 14.54 -0.25 -1.11
CA ASP A 63 15.71 -0.09 -1.96
C ASP A 63 15.33 0.23 -3.40
N ASN A 64 16.33 0.27 -4.30
CA ASN A 64 16.12 0.62 -5.71
C ASN A 64 15.13 -0.31 -6.41
N ILE A 65 15.05 -1.59 -6.03
CA ILE A 65 14.15 -2.56 -6.66
C ILE A 65 12.70 -2.25 -6.28
N GLU A 66 12.43 -2.05 -4.99
CA GLU A 66 11.09 -1.69 -4.52
C GLU A 66 10.66 -0.31 -5.07
N ALA A 67 11.58 0.64 -5.14
CA ALA A 67 11.31 1.98 -5.68
C ALA A 67 10.86 1.93 -7.16
N VAL A 68 11.46 1.07 -7.98
CA VAL A 68 11.06 0.87 -9.38
C VAL A 68 9.65 0.29 -9.46
N GLU A 69 9.34 -0.72 -8.65
CA GLU A 69 8.01 -1.34 -8.63
C GLU A 69 6.92 -0.36 -8.18
N ILE A 70 7.20 0.47 -7.17
CA ILE A 70 6.32 1.56 -6.72
C ILE A 70 6.08 2.57 -7.86
N ALA A 71 7.13 2.97 -8.58
CA ALA A 71 7.03 3.91 -9.68
C ALA A 71 6.17 3.38 -10.84
N GLU A 72 6.21 2.08 -11.13
CA GLU A 72 5.35 1.46 -12.14
C GLU A 72 3.87 1.50 -11.77
N VAL A 73 3.53 1.28 -10.49
CA VAL A 73 2.16 1.40 -10.00
C VAL A 73 1.68 2.85 -10.12
N LEU A 74 2.51 3.81 -9.73
CA LEU A 74 2.18 5.24 -9.83
C LEU A 74 1.87 5.69 -11.26
N LYS A 75 2.62 5.20 -12.26
CA LYS A 75 2.34 5.53 -13.68
C LYS A 75 0.93 5.13 -14.14
N LYS A 76 0.35 4.10 -13.52
CA LYS A 76 -0.99 3.58 -13.87
C LYS A 76 -2.11 4.30 -13.13
N ILE A 77 -1.80 5.07 -12.08
CA ILE A 77 -2.79 5.64 -11.17
C ILE A 77 -2.57 7.15 -11.07
N ILE A 78 -3.48 7.91 -11.67
CA ILE A 78 -3.32 9.36 -11.88
C ILE A 78 -3.43 10.17 -10.57
N LEU A 79 -3.98 9.57 -9.50
CA LEU A 79 -4.33 10.28 -8.25
C LEU A 79 -3.59 9.80 -6.99
N LEU A 80 -2.74 8.76 -7.07
CA LEU A 80 -2.06 8.21 -5.89
C LEU A 80 -0.81 9.02 -5.54
N ARG A 81 -0.73 9.48 -4.28
CA ARG A 81 0.44 10.11 -3.68
C ARG A 81 1.10 9.13 -2.71
N ILE A 82 2.43 9.11 -2.68
CA ILE A 82 3.19 8.23 -1.78
C ILE A 82 4.12 9.06 -0.89
N LEU A 83 4.13 8.73 0.40
CA LEU A 83 5.11 9.20 1.38
C LEU A 83 6.06 8.05 1.67
N ILE A 84 7.35 8.22 1.42
CA ILE A 84 8.40 7.19 1.58
C ILE A 84 9.43 7.65 2.60
#